data_AF-A0A251ZVY7-F1
#
_entry.id   AF-A0A251ZVY7-F1
#
_cell.length_a   1.000
_cell.length_b   1.000
_cell.length_c   1.000
_cell.angle_alpha   90.00
_cell.angle_beta   90.00
_cell.angle_gamma   90.00
#
_symmetry.space_group_name_H-M   'P 1'
#
loop_
_entity.id
_entity.type
_entity.pdbx_description
1 polymer ?
#
loop_
_entity_poly.entity_id
_entity_poly.type
_entity_poly.pdbx_seq_one_letter_code
_entity_poly.pdbx_strand_id
1 'polypeptide(L)'
;MSFIGILIIQFFALLIPGPDFFLVSRTGITGRVVDVCKVVAGICAGACIWMVLSILGLHILFQTYPLLNQLVMLGGGCYLMYLAYGIVKRSSQEIGSVVYKEKYYFFKGVMCNLSNPKAIIYFASIFSVLPLGQI
;
A
#
# COMPACT_ATOMS: atom_id res chain seq x y z
N MET A 1 -5.93 -16.94 16.94
CA MET A 1 -5.03 -15.82 17.29
C MET A 1 -5.69 -15.02 18.41
N SER A 2 -5.01 -14.74 19.52
CA SER A 2 -5.61 -13.92 20.59
C SER A 2 -5.81 -12.48 20.10
N PHE A 3 -6.91 -11.83 20.50
CA PHE A 3 -7.21 -10.44 20.16
C PHE A 3 -6.04 -9.49 20.48
N ILE A 4 -5.36 -9.75 21.60
CA ILE A 4 -4.12 -9.07 22.03
C ILE A 4 -2.97 -9.22 21.01
N GLY A 5 -2.80 -10.40 20.41
CA GLY A 5 -1.77 -10.60 19.39
C GLY A 5 -2.03 -9.74 18.14
N ILE A 6 -3.28 -9.60 17.73
CA ILE A 6 -3.69 -8.74 16.61
C ILE A 6 -3.42 -7.26 16.94
N LEU A 7 -3.74 -6.82 18.16
CA LEU A 7 -3.49 -5.45 18.60
C LEU A 7 -1.99 -5.10 18.62
N ILE A 8 -1.13 -5.99 19.10
CA ILE A 8 0.32 -5.77 19.14
C ILE A 8 0.88 -5.67 17.72
N ILE A 9 0.52 -6.62 16.84
CA ILE A 9 0.95 -6.58 15.44
C ILE A 9 0.50 -5.27 14.79
N GLN A 10 -0.71 -4.82 15.07
CA GLN A 10 -1.26 -3.62 14.46
C GLN A 10 -0.69 -2.33 15.03
N PHE A 11 -0.31 -2.30 16.30
CA PHE A 11 0.41 -1.20 16.92
C PHE A 11 1.77 -0.98 16.24
N PHE A 12 2.58 -2.03 16.10
CA PHE A 12 3.86 -1.95 15.39
C PHE A 12 3.67 -1.65 13.90
N ALA A 13 2.65 -2.22 13.28
CA ALA A 13 2.31 -1.89 11.90
C ALA A 13 2.03 -0.38 11.76
N LEU A 14 1.26 0.24 12.66
CA LEU A 14 0.94 1.67 12.64
C LEU A 14 2.16 2.58 12.88
N LEU A 15 3.12 2.14 13.70
CA LEU A 15 4.35 2.89 13.98
C LEU A 15 5.30 2.99 12.78
N ILE A 16 5.28 2.00 11.88
CA ILE A 16 6.16 1.99 10.71
C ILE A 16 5.54 2.83 9.58
N PRO A 17 6.18 3.95 9.18
CA PRO A 17 5.70 4.74 8.05
C PRO A 17 5.68 3.85 6.80
N GLY A 18 4.52 3.75 6.18
CA GLY A 18 4.33 2.88 5.02
C GLY A 18 5.04 3.39 3.77
N PRO A 19 5.12 2.56 2.72
CA PRO A 19 5.68 2.96 1.42
C PRO A 19 4.93 4.16 0.81
N ASP A 20 3.63 4.26 1.07
CA ASP A 20 2.78 5.38 0.65
C ASP A 20 3.28 6.71 1.24
N PHE A 21 3.71 6.72 2.51
CA PHE A 21 4.26 7.90 3.17
C PHE A 21 5.56 8.33 2.48
N PHE A 22 6.49 7.40 2.26
CA PHE A 22 7.75 7.70 1.57
C PHE A 22 7.56 8.19 0.13
N LEU A 23 6.61 7.61 -0.60
CA LEU A 23 6.30 8.02 -1.97
C LEU A 23 5.75 9.45 -2.00
N VAL A 24 4.83 9.78 -1.10
CA VAL A 24 4.24 11.13 -0.98
C VAL A 24 5.30 12.14 -0.52
N SER A 25 6.08 11.83 0.53
CA SER A 25 7.14 12.71 1.03
C SER A 25 8.19 12.98 -0.05
N ARG A 26 8.65 11.96 -0.77
CA ARG A 26 9.62 12.13 -1.86
C ARG A 26 9.04 13.02 -2.96
N THR A 27 7.81 12.76 -3.39
CA THR A 27 7.14 13.54 -4.44
C THR A 27 6.92 14.99 -3.99
N GLY A 28 6.66 15.22 -2.69
CA GLY A 28 6.53 16.55 -2.11
C GLY A 28 7.84 17.33 -2.01
N ILE A 29 8.97 16.64 -1.75
CA ILE A 29 10.29 17.27 -1.70
C ILE A 29 10.82 17.60 -3.09
N THR A 30 10.56 16.76 -4.11
CA THR A 30 11.20 16.89 -5.43
C THR A 30 10.27 17.39 -6.55
N GLY A 31 8.96 17.49 -6.30
CA GLY A 31 7.93 17.71 -7.33
C GLY A 31 7.00 18.89 -7.03
N ARG A 32 6.02 19.11 -7.92
CA ARG A 32 4.99 20.14 -7.71
C ARG A 32 3.83 19.57 -6.87
N VAL A 33 3.08 20.44 -6.20
CA VAL A 33 1.87 20.05 -5.45
C VAL A 33 0.89 19.24 -6.32
N VAL A 34 0.76 19.59 -7.60
CA VAL A 34 -0.09 18.86 -8.56
C VAL A 34 0.35 17.40 -8.73
N ASP A 35 1.65 17.12 -8.67
CA ASP A 35 2.18 15.77 -8.81
C ASP A 35 1.95 14.95 -7.54
N VAL A 36 2.06 15.59 -6.36
CA VAL A 36 1.66 15.01 -5.08
C VAL A 36 0.17 14.65 -5.09
N CYS A 37 -0.70 15.56 -5.52
CA CYS A 37 -2.14 15.29 -5.63
C CYS A 37 -2.44 14.09 -6.54
N LYS A 38 -1.72 13.94 -7.67
CA LYS A 38 -1.86 12.77 -8.56
C LYS A 38 -1.45 11.48 -7.86
N VAL A 39 -0.33 11.47 -7.13
CA VAL A 39 0.11 10.30 -6.33
C VAL A 39 -0.95 9.94 -5.30
N VAL A 40 -1.44 10.90 -4.53
CA VAL A 40 -2.45 10.68 -3.49
C VAL A 40 -3.75 10.16 -4.09
N ALA A 41 -4.22 10.74 -5.20
CA ALA A 41 -5.40 10.25 -5.91
C ALA A 41 -5.23 8.79 -6.37
N GLY A 42 -4.02 8.41 -6.82
CA GLY A 42 -3.69 7.04 -7.17
C GLY A 42 -3.73 6.09 -5.98
N ILE A 43 -3.15 6.51 -4.84
CA ILE A 43 -3.21 5.74 -3.59
C ILE A 43 -4.66 5.52 -3.16
N CYS A 44 -5.50 6.57 -3.20
CA CYS A 44 -6.92 6.48 -2.88
C CYS A 44 -7.65 5.50 -3.81
N ALA A 45 -7.39 5.57 -5.12
CA ALA A 45 -7.99 4.65 -6.08
C ALA A 45 -7.59 3.17 -5.81
N GLY A 46 -6.32 2.91 -5.48
CA GLY A 46 -5.87 1.59 -5.03
C GLY A 46 -6.59 1.12 -3.77
N ALA A 47 -6.79 2.02 -2.80
CA ALA A 47 -7.53 1.72 -1.58
C ALA A 47 -9.01 1.39 -1.86
N CYS A 48 -9.65 2.13 -2.78
CA CYS A 48 -11.01 1.83 -3.23
C CYS A 48 -11.11 0.45 -3.88
N ILE A 49 -10.11 0.04 -4.67
CA ILE A 49 -10.06 -1.31 -5.26
C ILE A 49 -10.01 -2.37 -4.16
N TRP A 50 -9.15 -2.21 -3.15
CA TRP A 50 -9.08 -3.13 -2.01
C TRP A 50 -10.36 -3.16 -1.20
N MET A 51 -11.00 -2.02 -1.00
CA MET A 51 -12.27 -1.90 -0.31
C MET A 51 -13.37 -2.69 -1.04
N VAL A 52 -13.52 -2.48 -2.35
CA VAL A 52 -14.50 -3.20 -3.17
C VAL A 52 -14.22 -4.70 -3.18
N LEU A 53 -12.97 -5.12 -3.40
CA LEU A 53 -12.57 -6.53 -3.33
C LEU A 53 -12.91 -7.16 -1.97
N SER A 54 -12.63 -6.44 -0.88
CA SER A 54 -12.88 -6.92 0.48
C SER A 54 -14.38 -7.10 0.76
N ILE A 55 -15.22 -6.18 0.28
CA ILE A 55 -16.69 -6.30 0.34
C ILE A 55 -17.19 -7.48 -0.49
N LEU A 56 -16.59 -7.74 -1.66
CA LEU A 56 -16.92 -8.88 -2.52
C LEU A 56 -16.48 -10.24 -1.94
N GLY A 57 -15.93 -10.28 -0.73
CA GLY A 57 -15.56 -11.53 -0.07
C GLY A 57 -14.15 -12.02 -0.42
N LEU A 58 -13.21 -11.11 -0.70
CA LEU A 58 -11.79 -11.45 -0.86
C LEU A 58 -11.24 -12.32 0.29
N HIS A 59 -11.75 -12.12 1.51
CA HIS A 59 -11.43 -12.95 2.65
C HIS A 59 -11.79 -14.43 2.41
N ILE A 60 -12.97 -14.70 1.86
CA ILE A 60 -13.45 -16.05 1.53
C ILE A 60 -12.55 -16.65 0.45
N LEU A 61 -12.22 -15.87 -0.60
CA LEU A 61 -11.34 -16.30 -1.68
C LEU A 61 -9.94 -16.72 -1.17
N PHE A 62 -9.36 -15.95 -0.25
CA PHE A 62 -8.06 -16.27 0.35
C PHE A 62 -8.11 -17.45 1.33
N GLN A 63 -9.25 -17.72 1.98
CA GLN A 63 -9.44 -18.95 2.73
C GLN A 63 -9.52 -20.17 1.81
N THR A 64 -10.20 -20.06 0.67
CA THR A 64 -10.32 -21.15 -0.31
C THR A 64 -9.00 -21.42 -1.04
N TYR A 65 -8.25 -20.37 -1.38
CA TYR A 65 -6.99 -20.46 -2.11
C TYR A 65 -5.86 -19.76 -1.35
N PRO A 66 -5.28 -20.40 -0.31
CA PRO A 66 -4.23 -19.80 0.50
C PRO A 66 -2.95 -19.48 -0.30
N LEU A 67 -2.71 -20.21 -1.39
CA LEU A 67 -1.58 -19.95 -2.30
C LEU A 67 -1.66 -18.57 -2.96
N LEU A 68 -2.87 -18.09 -3.26
CA LEU A 68 -3.07 -16.78 -3.89
C LEU A 68 -2.67 -15.65 -2.92
N ASN A 69 -3.05 -15.78 -1.65
CA ASN A 69 -2.64 -14.86 -0.61
C ASN A 69 -1.10 -14.81 -0.46
N GLN A 70 -0.45 -15.99 -0.47
CA GLN A 70 1.01 -16.07 -0.40
C GLN A 70 1.69 -15.40 -1.60
N LEU A 71 1.19 -15.60 -2.82
CA LEU A 71 1.74 -14.97 -4.02
C LEU A 71 1.60 -13.45 -3.98
N VAL A 72 0.44 -12.95 -3.53
CA VAL A 72 0.20 -11.50 -3.40
C VAL A 72 1.11 -10.91 -2.32
N MET A 73 1.28 -11.58 -1.18
CA MET A 73 2.20 -11.14 -0.12
C MET A 73 3.66 -11.13 -0.59
N LEU A 74 4.09 -12.17 -1.30
CA LEU A 74 5.47 -12.29 -1.80
C LEU A 74 5.73 -11.25 -2.89
N GLY A 75 4.82 -11.11 -3.86
CA GLY A 75 4.91 -10.13 -4.94
C GLY A 75 4.91 -8.69 -4.42
N GLY A 76 4.02 -8.37 -3.48
CA GLY A 76 3.99 -7.08 -2.81
C GLY A 76 5.28 -6.80 -2.04
N GLY A 77 5.76 -7.78 -1.26
CA GLY A 77 7.04 -7.69 -0.56
C GLY A 77 8.24 -7.43 -1.48
N CYS A 78 8.33 -8.13 -2.61
CA CYS A 78 9.37 -7.93 -3.62
C CYS A 78 9.29 -6.52 -4.24
N TYR A 79 8.08 -6.02 -4.55
CA TYR A 79 7.91 -4.67 -5.07
C TYR A 79 8.33 -3.60 -4.04
N LEU A 80 8.02 -3.81 -2.76
CA LEU A 80 8.47 -2.93 -1.69
C LEU A 80 9.99 -2.94 -1.51
N MET A 81 10.64 -4.11 -1.61
CA MET A 81 12.10 -4.19 -1.63
C MET A 81 12.68 -3.42 -2.83
N TYR A 82 12.05 -3.51 -4.00
CA TYR A 82 12.45 -2.73 -5.18
C TYR A 82 12.32 -1.22 -4.93
N LEU A 83 11.22 -0.76 -4.32
CA LEU A 83 11.05 0.64 -3.94
C LEU A 83 12.07 1.09 -2.88
N ALA A 84 12.29 0.28 -1.84
CA ALA A 84 13.27 0.56 -0.79
C ALA A 84 14.70 0.67 -1.35
N TYR A 85 15.07 -0.25 -2.24
CA TYR A 85 16.34 -0.20 -2.96
C TYR A 85 16.47 1.08 -3.79
N GLY A 86 15.40 1.51 -4.46
CA GLY A 86 15.37 2.77 -5.20
C GLY A 86 15.57 4.02 -4.34
N ILE A 87 15.11 4.00 -3.09
CA ILE A 87 15.31 5.08 -2.10
C ILE A 87 16.77 5.10 -1.65
N VAL A 88 17.30 3.96 -1.20
CA VAL A 88 18.69 3.84 -0.70
C VAL A 88 19.72 4.17 -1.78
N LYS A 89 19.53 3.65 -3.00
CA LYS A 89 20.45 3.89 -4.12
C LYS A 89 20.54 5.38 -4.51
N ARG A 90 19.48 6.16 -4.30
CA ARG A 90 19.39 7.56 -4.70
C ARG A 90 19.63 8.54 -3.56
N SER A 91 19.78 8.09 -2.31
CA SER A 91 20.12 8.97 -1.18
C SER A 91 21.57 9.48 -1.23
N SER A 92 22.40 8.92 -2.11
CA SER A 92 23.80 9.34 -2.34
C SER A 92 23.97 10.31 -3.53
N GLN A 93 22.89 10.59 -4.28
CA GLN A 93 22.91 11.68 -5.26
C GLN A 93 22.54 12.97 -4.55
N GLU A 94 23.40 14.00 -4.67
CA GLU A 94 23.12 15.34 -4.17
C GLU A 94 21.70 15.78 -4.55
N ILE A 95 21.04 16.52 -3.65
CA ILE A 95 19.74 17.15 -3.86
C ILE A 95 19.93 18.33 -4.83
N GLY A 96 20.46 18.05 -6.01
CA GLY A 96 20.61 18.98 -7.12
C GLY A 96 19.46 18.77 -8.07
N SER A 97 18.49 19.68 -8.03
CA SER A 97 17.65 20.21 -9.13
C SER A 97 17.19 19.32 -10.30
N VAL A 98 17.24 17.99 -10.23
CA VAL A 98 16.63 17.13 -11.26
C VAL A 98 15.14 17.03 -10.94
N VAL A 99 14.36 17.97 -11.49
CA VAL A 99 12.91 17.82 -11.64
C VAL A 99 12.67 16.63 -12.57
N TYR A 100 12.62 15.43 -11.98
CA TYR A 100 12.26 14.24 -12.71
C TYR A 100 10.80 14.40 -13.15
N LYS A 101 10.59 14.64 -14.45
CA LYS A 101 9.28 14.48 -15.10
C LYS A 101 8.90 13.00 -15.07
N GLU A 102 8.48 12.49 -13.91
CA GLU A 102 7.82 11.19 -13.86
C GLU A 102 6.44 11.35 -14.51
N LYS A 103 6.21 10.62 -15.60
CA LYS A 103 5.00 10.79 -16.41
C LYS A 103 3.75 10.18 -15.76
N TYR A 104 3.93 9.31 -14.76
CA TYR A 104 2.89 8.39 -14.25
C TYR A 104 2.70 8.45 -12.73
N TYR A 105 2.67 9.65 -12.14
CA TYR A 105 2.48 9.84 -10.69
C TYR A 105 1.23 9.13 -10.14
N PHE A 106 0.10 9.19 -10.86
CA PHE A 106 -1.14 8.51 -10.46
C PHE A 106 -0.96 7.00 -10.41
N PHE A 107 -0.54 6.37 -11.50
CA PHE A 107 -0.32 4.93 -11.56
C PHE A 107 0.71 4.46 -10.54
N LYS A 108 1.73 5.26 -10.26
CA LYS A 108 2.70 4.95 -9.21
C LYS A 108 2.06 4.91 -7.83
N GLY A 109 1.14 5.83 -7.53
CA GLY A 109 0.32 5.78 -6.31
C GLY A 109 -0.56 4.53 -6.24
N VAL A 110 -1.26 4.19 -7.35
CA VAL A 110 -2.09 2.98 -7.43
C VAL A 110 -1.26 1.73 -7.18
N MET A 111 -0.14 1.57 -7.90
CA MET A 111 0.73 0.39 -7.78
C MET A 111 1.39 0.30 -6.41
N CYS A 112 1.76 1.44 -5.81
CA CYS A 112 2.29 1.48 -4.46
C CYS A 112 1.28 0.95 -3.44
N ASN A 113 0.03 1.39 -3.53
CA ASN A 113 -1.02 0.93 -2.63
C ASN A 113 -1.46 -0.53 -2.90
N LEU A 114 -1.58 -0.94 -4.17
CA LEU A 114 -1.92 -2.32 -4.54
C LEU A 114 -0.85 -3.32 -4.12
N SER A 115 0.42 -2.95 -4.24
CA SER A 115 1.54 -3.80 -3.84
C SER A 115 1.81 -3.76 -2.33
N ASN A 116 1.08 -2.95 -1.57
CA ASN A 116 1.25 -2.82 -0.13
C ASN A 116 0.46 -3.93 0.58
N PRO A 117 1.09 -5.04 1.02
CA PRO A 117 0.38 -6.14 1.67
C PRO A 117 -0.31 -5.69 2.96
N LYS A 118 0.14 -4.57 3.56
CA LYS A 118 -0.52 -3.95 4.72
C LYS A 118 -1.93 -3.46 4.39
N ALA A 119 -2.15 -2.90 3.20
CA ALA A 119 -3.46 -2.42 2.77
C ALA A 119 -4.46 -3.58 2.65
N ILE A 120 -4.00 -4.70 2.08
CA ILE A 120 -4.77 -5.94 1.93
C ILE A 120 -5.25 -6.45 3.28
N ILE A 121 -4.32 -6.61 4.23
CA ILE A 121 -4.62 -7.11 5.57
C ILE A 121 -5.56 -6.16 6.30
N TYR A 122 -5.35 -4.85 6.16
CA TYR A 122 -6.19 -3.83 6.80
C TYR A 122 -7.63 -3.85 6.28
N PHE A 123 -7.81 -3.78 4.96
CA PHE A 123 -9.15 -3.75 4.36
C PHE A 123 -9.86 -5.10 4.48
N ALA A 124 -9.17 -6.22 4.27
CA ALA A 124 -9.76 -7.54 4.49
C ALA A 124 -10.20 -7.74 5.95
N SER A 125 -9.43 -7.25 6.93
CA SER A 125 -9.79 -7.34 8.35
C SER A 125 -11.01 -6.48 8.71
N ILE A 126 -11.01 -5.20 8.31
CA ILE A 126 -12.11 -4.27 8.61
C ILE A 126 -13.42 -4.74 7.98
N PHE A 127 -13.39 -5.19 6.72
CA PHE A 127 -14.59 -5.62 6.02
C PHE A 127 -14.99 -7.07 6.35
N SER A 128 -14.09 -7.90 6.87
CA SER A 128 -14.44 -9.22 7.43
C SER A 128 -15.17 -9.11 8.77
N VAL A 129 -15.00 -8.02 9.51
CA VAL A 129 -15.75 -7.74 10.75
C VAL A 129 -17.15 -7.21 10.44
N LEU A 130 -17.42 -6.77 9.20
CA LEU A 130 -18.75 -6.36 8.78
C LEU A 130 -19.65 -7.61 8.70
N PRO A 131 -20.66 -7.76 9.56
CA PRO A 131 -21.56 -8.91 9.51
C PRO A 131 -22.50 -8.72 8.33
N LEU A 132 -22.12 -9.19 7.13
CA LEU A 132 -22.99 -9.25 5.95
C LEU A 132 -24.08 -10.35 6.06
N GLY A 133 -24.53 -10.68 7.28
CA GLY A 133 -25.39 -11.82 7.57
C GLY A 133 -26.50 -11.59 8.59
N GLN A 134 -26.92 -10.34 8.84
CA GLN A 134 -28.16 -10.03 9.57
C GLN A 134 -29.04 -9.00 8.84
N ILE A 135 -29.27 -9.23 7.54
CA ILE A 135 -30.42 -8.66 6.82
C ILE A 135 -31.13 -9.80 6.11
#